data_AF-A0A1Q8QB34-F1
#
_entry.id   AF-A0A1Q8QB34-F1
#
_cell.length_a   1.000
_cell.length_b   1.000
_cell.length_c   1.000
_cell.angle_alpha   90.00
_cell.angle_beta   90.00
_cell.angle_gamma   90.00
#
_symmetry.space_group_name_H-M   'P 1'
#
loop_
_entity.id
_entity.type
_entity.pdbx_description
1 polymer ?
#
loop_
_entity_poly.entity_id
_entity_poly.type
_entity_poly.pdbx_seq_one_letter_code
_entity_poly.pdbx_strand_id
1 'polypeptide(L)'
;MHRVFSPLVTLALLLGGLMAAPALAEAQDETRKTTVYGMLHQSAQGGIELTSPQEPGVVYVPFDRGSIMTTMLDIKVRVRGVVRESVVRQGKTYKVLAVDDVTPMTAEYGATTIERGKAVGLPGTDQAEVHAYYNKTCYFFPRYAVVETLANYTDGHTLRVLAHSTADSPDAVCEMQQGTPLFEVPNGGDFAFDGLAGDTLFVQNGQSDAIHGLMAVNLAGQKQTLDATVAPGAHVEKGKLLYAETLPDAGRKSACPAGRKAVRAMALELTSGKSAAVGKETCWP
;
A
#
# COMPACT_ATOMS: atom_id res chain seq x y z
N MET A 1 93.16 10.50 -18.28
CA MET A 1 91.87 9.89 -17.89
C MET A 1 91.01 11.00 -17.30
N HIS A 2 90.16 11.63 -18.12
CA HIS A 2 88.70 11.40 -18.20
C HIS A 2 87.95 11.93 -16.98
N ARG A 3 86.82 12.64 -17.07
CA ARG A 3 85.96 13.13 -18.17
C ARG A 3 85.00 14.14 -17.52
N VAL A 4 84.90 15.37 -18.05
CA VAL A 4 83.80 15.89 -18.91
C VAL A 4 82.63 16.49 -18.14
N PHE A 5 82.62 17.83 -18.17
CA PHE A 5 81.49 18.75 -18.03
C PHE A 5 80.54 18.65 -19.23
N SER A 6 79.24 18.84 -19.03
CA SER A 6 78.32 19.39 -20.04
C SER A 6 77.07 20.02 -19.42
N PRO A 7 76.84 21.34 -19.61
CA PRO A 7 75.56 22.01 -19.44
C PRO A 7 74.87 22.30 -20.81
N LEU A 8 73.61 22.79 -20.79
CA LEU A 8 72.81 23.33 -21.92
C LEU A 8 72.30 22.29 -22.95
N VAL A 9 71.15 22.37 -23.61
CA VAL A 9 69.87 23.10 -23.52
C VAL A 9 68.98 22.51 -24.66
N THR A 10 67.65 22.61 -24.53
CA THR A 10 66.57 22.53 -25.57
C THR A 10 66.20 21.21 -26.29
N LEU A 11 65.03 20.65 -25.96
CA LEU A 11 63.76 20.61 -26.77
C LEU A 11 62.70 19.83 -25.93
N ALA A 12 61.74 20.44 -25.22
CA ALA A 12 60.47 21.04 -25.67
C ALA A 12 59.45 20.06 -26.32
N LEU A 13 58.34 19.85 -25.59
CA LEU A 13 56.95 19.52 -26.03
C LEU A 13 56.60 18.09 -26.49
N LEU A 14 55.95 17.32 -25.61
CA LEU A 14 54.54 16.86 -25.73
C LEU A 14 54.17 15.85 -24.63
N LEU A 15 52.93 15.98 -24.10
CA LEU A 15 52.26 15.23 -23.02
C LEU A 15 52.63 15.72 -21.60
N GLY A 16 51.99 16.73 -21.02
CA GLY A 16 50.63 17.23 -21.24
C GLY A 16 49.62 16.45 -20.39
N GLY A 17 49.49 16.86 -19.12
CA GLY A 17 48.27 16.74 -18.30
C GLY A 17 47.88 15.34 -17.82
N LEU A 18 48.07 15.06 -16.52
CA LEU A 18 47.10 14.40 -15.61
C LEU A 18 47.76 14.20 -14.23
N MET A 19 48.12 15.31 -13.58
CA MET A 19 48.16 15.40 -12.13
C MET A 19 46.89 16.14 -11.72
N ALA A 20 45.75 15.45 -11.79
CA ALA A 20 44.53 15.89 -11.14
C ALA A 20 44.42 15.09 -9.84
N ALA A 21 44.74 15.75 -8.74
CA ALA A 21 44.28 15.34 -7.42
C ALA A 21 42.76 15.05 -7.50
N PRO A 22 42.23 14.03 -6.81
CA PRO A 22 40.79 13.91 -6.68
C PRO A 22 40.34 15.17 -5.96
N ALA A 23 39.61 16.04 -6.67
CA ALA A 23 38.85 17.08 -6.05
C ALA A 23 37.93 16.38 -5.04
N LEU A 24 38.18 16.61 -3.75
CA LEU A 24 37.12 16.50 -2.76
C LEU A 24 36.00 17.36 -3.33
N ALA A 25 34.92 16.71 -3.77
CA ALA A 25 33.67 17.40 -3.98
C ALA A 25 33.30 17.98 -2.62
N GLU A 26 33.56 19.27 -2.44
CA GLU A 26 33.07 20.03 -1.29
C GLU A 26 31.57 19.77 -1.20
N ALA A 27 31.14 19.28 -0.05
CA ALA A 27 29.74 19.24 0.31
C ALA A 27 29.24 20.69 0.22
N GLN A 28 28.54 20.99 -0.86
CA GLN A 28 27.88 22.28 -1.03
C GLN A 28 26.76 22.29 0.00
N ASP A 29 27.00 23.00 1.10
CA ASP A 29 26.07 23.18 2.21
C ASP A 29 24.84 23.93 1.65
N GLU A 30 23.78 23.18 1.30
CA GLU A 30 22.53 23.72 0.79
C GLU A 30 21.79 24.41 1.94
N THR A 31 22.20 25.63 2.26
CA THR A 31 21.61 26.48 3.31
C THR A 31 20.16 26.95 3.02
N ARG A 32 19.57 26.50 1.91
CA ARG A 32 18.19 26.82 1.55
C ARG A 32 17.23 26.01 2.42
N LYS A 33 16.25 26.67 3.03
CA LYS A 33 15.12 25.99 3.67
C LYS A 33 14.39 25.15 2.63
N THR A 34 14.41 23.84 2.81
CA THR A 34 13.74 22.84 1.99
C THR A 34 12.51 22.36 2.73
N THR A 35 11.42 22.20 1.99
CA THR A 35 10.22 21.50 2.47
C THR A 35 10.20 20.15 1.80
N VAL A 36 10.24 19.09 2.61
CA VAL A 36 10.16 17.71 2.15
C VAL A 36 8.82 17.13 2.59
N TYR A 37 8.14 16.47 1.67
CA TYR A 37 6.92 15.72 1.96
C TYR A 37 7.26 14.24 1.91
N GLY A 38 6.83 13.48 2.90
CA GLY A 38 7.16 12.07 2.96
C GLY A 38 6.58 11.37 4.17
N MET A 39 6.95 10.11 4.32
CA MET A 39 6.55 9.30 5.47
C MET A 39 7.74 9.10 6.39
N LEU A 40 7.51 9.30 7.68
CA LEU A 40 8.48 8.96 8.72
C LEU A 40 8.36 7.47 9.04
N HIS A 41 9.47 6.75 8.97
CA HIS A 41 9.53 5.34 9.37
C HIS A 41 10.72 5.10 10.30
N GLN A 42 10.61 4.06 11.12
CA GLN A 42 11.73 3.59 11.92
C GLN A 42 12.58 2.61 11.11
N SER A 43 13.88 2.88 10.97
CA SER A 43 14.82 1.98 10.31
C SER A 43 15.13 0.75 11.17
N ALA A 44 15.67 -0.30 10.54
CA ALA A 44 16.06 -1.53 11.24
C ALA A 44 17.11 -1.30 12.34
N GLN A 45 17.92 -0.25 12.22
CA GLN A 45 18.91 0.17 13.21
C GLN A 45 18.30 1.08 14.29
N GLY A 46 16.99 1.31 14.24
CA GLY A 46 16.23 2.12 15.19
C GLY A 46 16.31 3.63 14.96
N GLY A 47 16.90 4.10 13.86
CA GLY A 47 16.87 5.50 13.45
C GLY A 47 15.51 5.88 12.88
N ILE A 48 15.17 7.17 12.87
CA ILE A 48 14.00 7.64 12.11
C ILE A 48 14.50 8.21 10.79
N GLU A 49 13.83 7.84 9.70
CA GLU A 49 14.15 8.29 8.36
C GLU A 49 12.87 8.81 7.68
N LEU A 50 13.04 9.71 6.70
CA LEU A 50 11.96 10.22 5.87
C LEU A 50 12.20 9.79 4.43
N THR A 51 11.21 9.12 3.83
CA THR A 51 11.20 8.81 2.39
C THR A 51 10.20 9.71 1.67
N SER A 52 10.65 10.32 0.57
CA SER A 52 9.83 11.21 -0.25
C SER A 52 9.50 10.56 -1.60
N PRO A 53 8.23 10.45 -1.99
CA PRO A 53 7.87 9.98 -3.33
C PRO A 53 8.27 10.98 -4.43
N GLN A 54 8.50 12.25 -4.08
CA GLN A 54 8.96 13.29 -5.02
C GLN A 54 10.43 13.12 -5.39
N GLU A 55 11.19 12.38 -4.59
CA GLU A 55 12.61 12.08 -4.83
C GLU A 55 12.89 10.58 -4.65
N PRO A 56 12.49 9.73 -5.62
CA PRO A 56 12.71 8.29 -5.54
C PRO A 56 14.20 7.96 -5.35
N GLY A 57 14.50 7.08 -4.39
CA GLY A 57 15.88 6.68 -4.08
C GLY A 57 16.64 7.62 -3.13
N VAL A 58 16.01 8.72 -2.69
CA VAL A 58 16.55 9.60 -1.64
C VAL A 58 15.94 9.24 -0.27
N VAL A 59 16.79 9.11 0.74
CA VAL A 59 16.40 8.90 2.14
C VAL A 59 16.94 10.05 2.97
N TYR A 60 16.07 10.72 3.71
CA TYR A 60 16.47 11.80 4.61
C TYR A 60 16.75 11.22 6.01
N VAL A 61 17.94 11.49 6.54
CA VAL A 61 18.47 10.99 7.82
C VAL A 61 19.35 12.07 8.47
N PRO A 62 20.01 11.82 9.60
CA PRO A 62 19.34 11.29 10.78
C PRO A 62 18.26 12.28 11.27
N PHE A 63 17.10 11.76 11.61
CA PHE A 63 16.17 12.48 12.47
C PHE A 63 16.48 12.14 13.92
N ASP A 64 16.73 13.17 14.75
CA ASP A 64 16.89 12.97 16.18
C ASP A 64 15.56 12.48 16.77
N ARG A 65 15.60 11.47 17.64
CA ARG A 65 14.38 10.95 18.29
C ARG A 65 13.71 12.02 19.16
N GLY A 66 14.45 13.03 19.61
CA GLY A 66 13.92 14.15 20.39
C GLY A 66 13.08 15.15 19.56
N SER A 67 13.28 15.23 18.24
CA SER A 67 12.55 16.16 17.37
C SER A 67 11.28 15.58 16.76
N ILE A 68 11.00 14.29 16.98
CA ILE A 68 9.81 13.60 16.47
C ILE A 68 9.08 12.93 17.63
N MET A 69 7.81 13.25 17.81
CA MET A 69 6.94 12.52 18.72
C MET A 69 6.71 11.11 18.17
N THR A 70 6.84 10.07 18.99
CA THR A 70 6.65 8.65 18.57
C THR A 70 5.30 8.38 17.90
N THR A 71 4.31 9.25 18.12
CA THR A 71 3.00 9.24 17.46
C THR A 71 3.01 9.68 15.99
N MET A 72 4.16 10.12 15.47
CA MET A 72 4.33 10.60 14.09
C MET A 72 5.06 9.59 13.18
N LEU A 73 5.21 8.34 13.62
CA LEU A 73 5.67 7.25 12.77
C LEU A 73 4.52 6.75 11.89
N ASP A 74 4.85 6.32 10.68
CA ASP A 74 3.92 5.72 9.72
C ASP A 74 2.75 6.64 9.35
N ILE A 75 2.96 7.95 9.46
CA ILE A 75 2.07 9.01 8.96
C ILE A 75 2.79 9.85 7.92
N LYS A 76 2.03 10.45 7.00
CA LYS A 76 2.60 11.46 6.10
C LYS A 76 2.82 12.76 6.84
N VAL A 77 4.00 13.33 6.62
CA VAL A 77 4.40 14.60 7.22
C VAL A 77 4.95 15.54 6.17
N ARG A 78 4.83 16.83 6.47
CA ARG A 78 5.62 17.88 5.87
C ARG A 78 6.73 18.24 6.84
N VAL A 79 7.97 18.01 6.42
CA VAL A 79 9.16 18.40 7.17
C VAL A 79 9.77 19.65 6.55
N ARG A 80 9.99 20.68 7.35
CA ARG A 80 10.76 21.87 6.94
C ARG A 80 12.11 21.83 7.60
N GLY A 81 13.17 22.12 6.85
CA GLY A 81 14.53 22.07 7.38
C GLY A 81 15.58 22.50 6.37
N VAL A 82 16.84 22.25 6.69
CA VAL A 82 18.01 22.56 5.84
C VAL A 82 18.80 21.30 5.57
N VAL A 83 19.12 21.02 4.30
CA VAL A 83 19.95 19.86 3.93
C VAL A 83 21.41 20.24 4.14
N ARG A 84 22.08 19.57 5.07
CA ARG A 84 23.49 19.85 5.41
C ARG A 84 24.47 19.00 4.62
N GLU A 85 24.10 17.75 4.37
CA GLU A 85 24.99 16.80 3.70
C GLU A 85 24.19 15.91 2.75
N SER A 86 24.87 15.38 1.73
CA SER A 86 24.30 14.39 0.81
C SER A 86 25.36 13.34 0.52
N VAL A 87 25.03 12.07 0.73
CA VAL A 87 25.96 10.95 0.62
C VAL A 87 25.31 9.81 -0.16
N VAL A 88 25.95 9.35 -1.23
CA VAL A 88 25.50 8.17 -1.97
C VAL A 88 26.13 6.92 -1.38
N ARG A 89 25.31 5.93 -1.01
CA ARG A 89 25.76 4.61 -0.55
C ARG A 89 24.91 3.51 -1.16
N GLN A 90 25.56 2.50 -1.73
CA GLN A 90 24.89 1.30 -2.27
C GLN A 90 23.74 1.62 -3.25
N GLY A 91 23.90 2.67 -4.07
CA GLY A 91 22.88 3.09 -5.03
C GLY A 91 21.69 3.88 -4.45
N LYS A 92 21.71 4.20 -3.15
CA LYS A 92 20.76 5.13 -2.51
C LYS A 92 21.45 6.44 -2.13
N THR A 93 20.72 7.54 -2.22
CA THR A 93 21.20 8.87 -1.80
C THR A 93 20.64 9.17 -0.41
N TYR A 94 21.52 9.44 0.54
CA TYR A 94 21.17 9.81 1.91
C TYR A 94 21.41 11.31 2.09
N LYS A 95 20.37 12.06 2.44
CA LYS A 95 20.47 13.50 2.71
C LYS A 95 20.35 13.77 4.21
N VAL A 96 21.25 14.57 4.76
CA VAL A 96 21.20 14.98 6.16
C VAL A 96 20.28 16.19 6.33
N LEU A 97 19.08 16.00 6.88
CA LEU A 97 18.11 17.08 7.06
C LEU A 97 18.11 17.58 8.51
N ALA A 98 18.57 18.81 8.71
CA ALA A 98 18.38 19.50 9.98
C ALA A 98 16.95 20.07 10.04
N VAL A 99 16.14 19.50 10.92
CA VAL A 99 14.69 19.74 11.00
C VAL A 99 14.38 21.01 11.79
N ASP A 100 13.58 21.89 11.20
CA ASP A 100 12.97 23.05 11.86
C ASP A 100 11.57 22.71 12.41
N ASP A 101 10.75 22.02 11.62
CA ASP A 101 9.35 21.72 11.92
C ASP A 101 8.90 20.42 11.24
N VAL A 102 8.04 19.66 11.93
CA VAL A 102 7.38 18.45 11.43
C VAL A 102 5.88 18.63 11.62
N THR A 103 5.15 18.82 10.52
CA THR A 103 3.69 18.90 10.55
C THR A 103 3.09 17.59 10.04
N PRO A 104 2.27 16.87 10.82
CA PRO A 104 1.38 15.83 10.29
C PRO A 104 0.54 16.38 9.14
N MET A 105 0.47 15.65 8.04
CA MET A 105 -0.46 16.00 6.97
C MET A 105 -1.88 15.72 7.47
N THR A 106 -2.76 16.70 7.33
CA THR A 106 -4.17 16.54 7.72
C THR A 106 -4.94 15.84 6.59
N ALA A 107 -6.16 15.43 6.96
CA ALA A 107 -7.26 15.04 6.09
C ALA A 107 -7.33 15.73 4.72
N GLU A 108 -6.98 17.01 4.65
CA GLU A 108 -7.04 17.84 3.44
C GLU A 108 -5.91 17.55 2.44
N TYR A 109 -4.83 16.89 2.84
CA TYR A 109 -3.59 16.81 2.06
C TYR A 109 -3.10 15.38 1.73
N GLY A 110 -3.85 14.32 2.08
CA GLY A 110 -3.51 12.94 1.69
C GLY A 110 -3.74 11.91 2.80
N ALA A 111 -3.13 10.73 2.67
CA ALA A 111 -3.26 9.67 3.65
C ALA A 111 -2.70 10.12 5.01
N THR A 112 -3.50 9.99 6.06
CA THR A 112 -3.15 10.37 7.43
C THR A 112 -2.35 9.28 8.14
N THR A 113 -2.52 8.00 7.76
CA THR A 113 -1.78 6.87 8.32
C THR A 113 -1.52 5.79 7.26
N ILE A 114 -0.44 5.01 7.45
CA ILE A 114 -0.05 3.88 6.59
C ILE A 114 0.25 2.67 7.47
N GLU A 115 -0.55 1.61 7.39
CA GLU A 115 -0.32 0.37 8.13
C GLU A 115 0.10 -0.75 7.19
N ARG A 116 1.30 -1.30 7.35
CA ARG A 116 1.85 -2.35 6.46
C ARG A 116 1.59 -3.75 6.97
N GLY A 117 1.38 -4.70 6.06
CA GLY A 117 1.25 -6.12 6.38
C GLY A 117 -0.02 -6.45 7.17
N LYS A 118 -1.06 -5.62 7.03
CA LYS A 118 -2.31 -5.79 7.77
C LYS A 118 -3.17 -6.83 7.08
N ALA A 119 -3.68 -7.80 7.84
CA ALA A 119 -4.76 -8.66 7.39
C ALA A 119 -6.05 -7.83 7.30
N VAL A 120 -6.73 -7.85 6.15
CA VAL A 120 -7.93 -7.05 5.89
C VAL A 120 -9.05 -7.94 5.34
N GLY A 121 -10.24 -7.81 5.93
CA GLY A 121 -11.43 -8.56 5.53
C GLY A 121 -11.43 -9.99 6.07
N LEU A 122 -11.90 -10.92 5.24
CA LEU A 122 -12.03 -12.34 5.59
C LEU A 122 -10.71 -12.94 6.08
N PRO A 123 -10.73 -13.84 7.08
CA PRO A 123 -9.53 -14.57 7.48
C PRO A 123 -8.91 -15.33 6.30
N GLY A 124 -7.58 -15.23 6.15
CA GLY A 124 -6.82 -15.91 5.09
C GLY A 124 -6.71 -15.17 3.76
N THR A 125 -7.24 -13.95 3.67
CA THR A 125 -6.98 -13.02 2.56
C THR A 125 -5.54 -12.48 2.61
N ASP A 126 -5.15 -11.85 1.50
CA ASP A 126 -3.85 -11.20 1.35
C ASP A 126 -3.70 -10.03 2.31
N GLN A 127 -2.46 -9.77 2.72
CA GLN A 127 -2.12 -8.61 3.52
C GLN A 127 -1.99 -7.36 2.63
N ALA A 128 -2.46 -6.23 3.12
CA ALA A 128 -2.39 -4.94 2.45
C ALA A 128 -1.44 -3.98 3.17
N GLU A 129 -0.97 -2.97 2.42
CA GLU A 129 -0.59 -1.68 2.97
C GLU A 129 -1.85 -0.80 2.99
N VAL A 130 -2.29 -0.37 4.18
CA VAL A 130 -3.55 0.35 4.38
C VAL A 130 -3.26 1.83 4.56
N HIS A 131 -3.63 2.61 3.55
CA HIS A 131 -3.53 4.07 3.54
C HIS A 131 -4.89 4.65 3.93
N ALA A 132 -5.02 5.15 5.16
CA ALA A 132 -6.26 5.81 5.58
C ALA A 132 -6.21 7.30 5.22
N TYR A 133 -7.28 7.82 4.64
CA TYR A 133 -7.51 9.23 4.35
C TYR A 133 -8.76 9.69 5.10
N TYR A 134 -9.05 10.99 5.07
CA TYR A 134 -10.25 11.54 5.70
C TYR A 134 -11.56 10.93 5.22
N ASN A 135 -11.68 10.75 3.90
CA ASN A 135 -12.92 10.35 3.24
C ASN A 135 -12.81 8.99 2.54
N LYS A 136 -11.66 8.32 2.62
CA LYS A 136 -11.45 7.03 1.96
C LYS A 136 -10.37 6.21 2.65
N THR A 137 -10.41 4.91 2.45
CA THR A 137 -9.33 3.99 2.80
C THR A 137 -8.85 3.33 1.51
N CYS A 138 -7.54 3.29 1.31
CA CYS A 138 -6.93 2.58 0.20
C CYS A 138 -6.18 1.36 0.75
N TYR A 139 -6.55 0.19 0.27
CA TYR A 139 -5.90 -1.08 0.54
C TYR A 139 -5.00 -1.41 -0.63
N PHE A 140 -3.71 -1.18 -0.47
CA PHE A 140 -2.70 -1.32 -1.51
C PHE A 140 -2.06 -2.72 -1.45
N PHE A 141 -2.19 -3.47 -2.54
CA PHE A 141 -1.65 -4.81 -2.75
C PHE A 141 -0.57 -4.76 -3.85
N PRO A 142 0.21 -5.83 -4.10
CA PRO A 142 1.27 -5.79 -5.11
C PRO A 142 0.81 -5.50 -6.55
N ARG A 143 -0.43 -5.86 -6.91
CA ARG A 143 -1.00 -5.73 -8.28
C ARG A 143 -2.27 -4.88 -8.33
N TYR A 144 -2.88 -4.62 -7.18
CA TYR A 144 -4.20 -4.02 -7.08
C TYR A 144 -4.25 -3.01 -5.95
N ALA A 145 -5.02 -1.95 -6.14
CA ALA A 145 -5.41 -1.06 -5.05
C ALA A 145 -6.93 -1.05 -4.96
N VAL A 146 -7.45 -1.31 -3.75
CA VAL A 146 -8.89 -1.20 -3.46
C VAL A 146 -9.12 0.10 -2.72
N VAL A 147 -9.84 1.03 -3.32
CA VAL A 147 -10.16 2.33 -2.74
C VAL A 147 -11.62 2.32 -2.33
N GLU A 148 -11.83 2.38 -1.02
CA GLU A 148 -13.15 2.45 -0.39
C GLU A 148 -13.39 3.89 0.10
N THR A 149 -14.33 4.59 -0.52
CA THR A 149 -14.70 5.95 -0.11
C THR A 149 -15.85 5.88 0.88
N LEU A 150 -15.64 6.42 2.08
CA LEU A 150 -16.69 6.53 3.09
C LEU A 150 -17.74 7.52 2.60
N ALA A 151 -19.01 7.20 2.82
CA ALA A 151 -20.13 8.01 2.36
C ALA A 151 -20.01 9.48 2.81
N ASN A 152 -19.71 10.37 1.85
CA ASN A 152 -20.01 11.78 1.98
C ASN A 152 -21.47 12.02 1.53
N TYR A 153 -22.07 13.14 1.93
CA TYR A 153 -23.48 13.45 1.67
C TYR A 153 -23.84 13.56 0.16
N THR A 154 -22.84 13.54 -0.74
CA THR A 154 -23.00 13.77 -2.19
C THR A 154 -22.69 12.57 -3.09
N ASP A 155 -21.72 11.73 -2.76
CA ASP A 155 -21.20 10.68 -3.69
C ASP A 155 -21.51 9.25 -3.23
N GLY A 156 -21.99 9.07 -2.00
CA GLY A 156 -22.30 7.75 -1.43
C GLY A 156 -21.05 6.90 -1.15
N HIS A 157 -21.25 5.72 -0.57
CA HIS A 157 -20.18 4.74 -0.40
C HIS A 157 -19.80 4.19 -1.78
N THR A 158 -18.51 4.21 -2.11
CA THR A 158 -17.98 3.64 -3.36
C THR A 158 -16.82 2.71 -3.06
N LEU A 159 -16.73 1.61 -3.80
CA LEU A 159 -15.58 0.71 -3.78
C LEU A 159 -15.03 0.62 -5.21
N ARG A 160 -13.77 0.99 -5.40
CA ARG A 160 -13.07 0.97 -6.69
C ARG A 160 -11.85 0.09 -6.60
N VAL A 161 -11.58 -0.67 -7.65
CA VAL A 161 -10.36 -1.47 -7.79
C VAL A 161 -9.57 -0.98 -8.99
N LEU A 162 -8.31 -0.64 -8.73
CA LEU A 162 -7.34 -0.24 -9.74
C LEU A 162 -6.29 -1.33 -9.89
N ALA A 163 -5.96 -1.70 -11.13
CA ALA A 163 -4.70 -2.39 -11.42
C ALA A 163 -3.56 -1.37 -11.41
N HIS A 164 -2.41 -1.76 -10.87
CA HIS A 164 -1.18 -0.97 -10.95
C HIS A 164 0.04 -1.88 -11.07
N SER A 165 1.17 -1.25 -11.33
CA SER A 165 2.49 -1.84 -11.38
C SER A 165 3.34 -1.40 -10.19
N THR A 166 4.51 -2.00 -10.03
CA THR A 166 5.49 -1.58 -9.01
C THR A 166 6.20 -0.27 -9.36
N ALA A 167 6.04 0.23 -10.58
CA ALA A 167 6.57 1.53 -11.01
C ALA A 167 5.63 2.69 -10.65
N ASP A 168 4.35 2.40 -10.39
CA ASP A 168 3.36 3.40 -10.03
C ASP A 168 3.56 3.85 -8.58
N SER A 169 3.29 5.13 -8.32
CA SER A 169 3.35 5.66 -6.96
C SER A 169 2.12 5.16 -6.17
N PRO A 170 2.29 4.49 -5.01
CA PRO A 170 1.16 4.05 -4.19
C PRO A 170 0.20 5.19 -3.85
N ASP A 171 0.75 6.38 -3.59
CA ASP A 171 -0.03 7.58 -3.30
C ASP A 171 -0.88 8.03 -4.47
N ALA A 172 -0.30 8.08 -5.68
CA ALA A 172 -1.02 8.46 -6.89
C ALA A 172 -2.09 7.43 -7.25
N VAL A 173 -1.82 6.14 -7.03
CA VAL A 173 -2.81 5.06 -7.21
C VAL A 173 -3.94 5.19 -6.20
N CYS A 174 -3.65 5.37 -4.92
CA CYS A 174 -4.67 5.56 -3.88
C CYS A 174 -5.46 6.88 -4.01
N GLU A 175 -4.89 7.87 -4.68
CA GLU A 175 -5.59 9.08 -5.11
C GLU A 175 -6.32 8.93 -6.45
N MET A 176 -6.25 7.76 -7.08
CA MET A 176 -6.86 7.44 -8.37
C MET A 176 -6.34 8.35 -9.52
N GLN A 177 -5.14 8.90 -9.37
CA GLN A 177 -4.43 9.67 -10.41
C GLN A 177 -3.59 8.76 -11.31
N GLN A 178 -3.24 7.57 -10.82
CA GLN A 178 -2.55 6.49 -11.54
C GLN A 178 -3.29 5.17 -11.36
N GLY A 179 -2.91 4.18 -12.16
CA GLY A 179 -3.58 2.88 -12.21
C GLY A 179 -4.72 2.82 -13.22
N THR A 180 -5.09 1.61 -13.59
CA THR A 180 -6.17 1.33 -14.56
C THR A 180 -7.39 0.82 -13.81
N PRO A 181 -8.56 1.49 -13.92
CA PRO A 181 -9.81 0.99 -13.32
C PRO A 181 -10.16 -0.40 -13.85
N LEU A 182 -10.45 -1.32 -12.92
CA LEU A 182 -10.86 -2.70 -13.23
C LEU A 182 -12.28 -3.00 -12.81
N PHE A 183 -12.69 -2.46 -11.67
CA PHE A 183 -13.99 -2.76 -11.09
C PHE A 183 -14.44 -1.60 -10.20
N GLU A 184 -15.74 -1.33 -10.20
CA GLU A 184 -16.37 -0.31 -9.36
C GLU A 184 -17.73 -0.83 -8.88
N VAL A 185 -17.97 -0.70 -7.58
CA VAL A 185 -19.31 -0.81 -6.99
C VAL A 185 -19.76 0.63 -6.70
N PRO A 186 -20.61 1.22 -7.56
CA PRO A 186 -21.10 2.56 -7.35
C PRO A 186 -22.25 2.53 -6.32
N ASN A 187 -22.26 3.50 -5.40
CA ASN A 187 -23.42 3.97 -4.64
C ASN A 187 -24.42 2.88 -4.19
N GLY A 188 -23.94 1.87 -3.47
CA GLY A 188 -24.60 0.56 -3.37
C GLY A 188 -25.04 0.15 -1.98
N GLY A 189 -25.23 1.11 -1.06
CA GLY A 189 -25.72 0.84 0.28
C GLY A 189 -24.62 0.31 1.22
N ASP A 190 -25.00 -0.64 2.11
CA ASP A 190 -24.16 -1.24 3.17
C ASP A 190 -23.13 -2.25 2.62
N PHE A 191 -22.51 -2.01 1.46
CA PHE A 191 -21.39 -2.84 1.04
C PHE A 191 -20.12 -2.44 1.77
N ALA A 192 -19.14 -3.33 1.88
CA ALA A 192 -17.81 -2.96 2.32
C ALA A 192 -16.75 -3.87 1.72
N PHE A 193 -15.52 -3.40 1.65
CA PHE A 193 -14.40 -4.24 1.27
C PHE A 193 -14.22 -5.38 2.30
N ASP A 194 -14.15 -6.62 1.83
CA ASP A 194 -14.00 -7.80 2.68
C ASP A 194 -12.77 -8.65 2.31
N GLY A 195 -11.79 -8.01 1.66
CA GLY A 195 -10.48 -8.58 1.41
C GLY A 195 -10.23 -8.98 -0.05
N LEU A 196 -8.98 -9.33 -0.33
CA LEU A 196 -8.49 -9.75 -1.63
C LEU A 196 -7.70 -11.05 -1.45
N ALA A 197 -7.87 -12.03 -2.33
CA ALA A 197 -7.02 -13.22 -2.39
C ALA A 197 -6.59 -13.49 -3.83
N GLY A 198 -5.32 -13.21 -4.13
CA GLY A 198 -4.79 -13.22 -5.48
C GLY A 198 -5.55 -12.24 -6.38
N ASP A 199 -6.26 -12.77 -7.37
CA ASP A 199 -7.07 -11.97 -8.31
C ASP A 199 -8.56 -11.94 -7.92
N THR A 200 -8.95 -12.44 -6.74
CA THR A 200 -10.35 -12.45 -6.30
C THR A 200 -10.61 -11.41 -5.23
N LEU A 201 -11.47 -10.44 -5.55
CA LEU A 201 -12.01 -9.44 -4.64
C LEU A 201 -13.21 -10.02 -3.89
N PHE A 202 -13.28 -9.83 -2.58
CA PHE A 202 -14.46 -10.10 -1.76
C PHE A 202 -15.10 -8.78 -1.31
N VAL A 203 -16.41 -8.72 -1.43
CA VAL A 203 -17.22 -7.58 -1.01
C VAL A 203 -18.36 -8.10 -0.16
N GLN A 204 -18.47 -7.63 1.07
CA GLN A 204 -19.61 -7.89 1.93
C GLN A 204 -20.72 -6.89 1.65
N ASN A 205 -21.97 -7.28 1.90
CA ASN A 205 -23.15 -6.42 1.85
C ASN A 205 -24.02 -6.69 3.08
N GLY A 206 -23.97 -5.77 4.05
CA GLY A 206 -24.55 -5.92 5.39
C GLY A 206 -23.50 -6.15 6.47
N GLN A 207 -23.96 -6.48 7.68
CA GLN A 207 -23.10 -6.67 8.86
C GLN A 207 -22.48 -8.08 8.87
N SER A 208 -21.17 -8.16 9.08
CA SER A 208 -20.40 -9.42 9.03
C SER A 208 -20.74 -10.42 10.13
N ASP A 209 -21.32 -9.97 11.25
CA ASP A 209 -21.75 -10.78 12.39
C ASP A 209 -23.19 -11.33 12.26
N ALA A 210 -23.89 -10.95 11.18
CA ALA A 210 -25.22 -11.42 10.84
C ALA A 210 -25.22 -12.14 9.48
N ILE A 211 -26.37 -12.68 9.07
CA ILE A 211 -26.52 -13.17 7.71
C ILE A 211 -26.47 -11.98 6.75
N HIS A 212 -25.51 -12.00 5.82
CA HIS A 212 -25.20 -10.90 4.92
C HIS A 212 -24.96 -11.40 3.48
N GLY A 213 -24.91 -10.48 2.53
CA GLY A 213 -24.49 -10.77 1.16
C GLY A 213 -22.96 -10.87 1.08
N LEU A 214 -22.45 -11.84 0.35
CA LEU A 214 -21.05 -11.98 0.01
C LEU A 214 -20.91 -12.12 -1.50
N MET A 215 -20.19 -11.18 -2.09
CA MET A 215 -19.84 -11.17 -3.51
C MET A 215 -18.36 -11.50 -3.67
N ALA A 216 -18.05 -12.33 -4.66
CA ALA A 216 -16.67 -12.56 -5.11
C ALA A 216 -16.53 -12.17 -6.58
N VAL A 217 -15.48 -11.42 -6.90
CA VAL A 217 -15.20 -10.95 -8.27
C VAL A 217 -13.79 -11.35 -8.65
N ASN A 218 -13.66 -12.14 -9.72
CA ASN A 218 -12.36 -12.39 -10.34
C ASN A 218 -11.97 -11.16 -11.18
N LEU A 219 -10.97 -10.42 -10.71
CA LEU A 219 -10.48 -9.18 -11.30
C LEU A 219 -9.74 -9.40 -12.62
N ALA A 220 -9.01 -10.52 -12.77
CA ALA A 220 -8.32 -10.85 -14.01
C ALA A 220 -9.30 -11.15 -15.16
N GLY A 221 -10.41 -11.83 -14.84
CA GLY A 221 -11.50 -12.12 -15.78
C GLY A 221 -12.64 -11.10 -15.78
N GLN A 222 -12.56 -10.06 -14.95
CA GLN A 222 -13.61 -9.06 -14.68
C GLN A 222 -15.02 -9.68 -14.55
N LYS A 223 -15.09 -10.80 -13.81
CA LYS A 223 -16.30 -11.62 -13.71
C LYS A 223 -16.66 -11.85 -12.26
N GLN A 224 -17.91 -11.55 -11.92
CA GLN A 224 -18.52 -11.98 -10.66
C GLN A 224 -18.62 -13.52 -10.64
N THR A 225 -17.98 -14.14 -9.67
CA THR A 225 -17.91 -15.60 -9.49
C THR A 225 -18.79 -16.09 -8.34
N LEU A 226 -19.20 -15.19 -7.45
CA LEU A 226 -20.12 -15.48 -6.35
C LEU A 226 -21.03 -14.29 -6.09
N ASP A 227 -22.29 -14.60 -5.82
CA ASP A 227 -23.29 -13.71 -5.22
C ASP A 227 -24.18 -14.59 -4.36
N ALA A 228 -23.92 -14.58 -3.06
CA ALA A 228 -24.55 -15.47 -2.12
C ALA A 228 -24.96 -14.72 -0.86
N THR A 229 -26.07 -15.14 -0.27
CA THR A 229 -26.39 -14.78 1.12
C THR A 229 -25.76 -15.83 2.03
N VAL A 230 -24.93 -15.40 2.97
CA VAL A 230 -24.09 -16.28 3.78
C VAL A 230 -24.29 -16.05 5.27
N ALA A 231 -24.05 -17.10 6.05
CA ALA A 231 -23.88 -16.97 7.49
C ALA A 231 -22.44 -16.52 7.82
N PRO A 232 -22.23 -15.85 8.98
CA PRO A 232 -20.90 -15.45 9.45
C PRO A 232 -19.90 -16.61 9.51
N GLY A 233 -18.62 -16.30 9.28
CA GLY A 233 -17.51 -17.25 9.39
C GLY A 233 -16.91 -17.72 8.07
N ALA A 234 -17.18 -17.01 6.96
CA ALA A 234 -16.46 -17.22 5.72
C ALA A 234 -14.95 -16.96 5.90
N HIS A 235 -14.11 -17.70 5.18
CA HIS A 235 -12.66 -17.53 5.21
C HIS A 235 -12.01 -18.14 3.96
N VAL A 236 -10.80 -17.69 3.67
CA VAL A 236 -9.99 -18.21 2.56
C VAL A 236 -8.98 -19.22 3.09
N GLU A 237 -8.95 -20.41 2.50
CA GLU A 237 -7.94 -21.44 2.78
C GLU A 237 -7.49 -22.10 1.47
N LYS A 238 -6.16 -22.15 1.23
CA LYS A 238 -5.55 -22.91 0.13
C LYS A 238 -6.20 -22.65 -1.24
N GLY A 239 -6.41 -21.37 -1.59
CA GLY A 239 -6.98 -20.99 -2.89
C GLY A 239 -8.49 -21.20 -3.02
N LYS A 240 -9.19 -21.40 -1.90
CA LYS A 240 -10.64 -21.55 -1.84
C LYS A 240 -11.24 -20.58 -0.83
N LEU A 241 -12.41 -20.04 -1.15
CA LEU A 241 -13.28 -19.41 -0.16
C LEU A 241 -14.21 -20.50 0.40
N LEU A 242 -14.15 -20.73 1.70
CA LEU A 242 -15.07 -21.59 2.44
C LEU A 242 -16.15 -20.70 3.08
N TYR A 243 -17.42 -21.02 2.84
CA TYR A 243 -18.55 -20.21 3.30
C TYR A 243 -19.79 -21.08 3.58
N ALA A 244 -20.75 -20.53 4.33
CA ALA A 244 -22.02 -21.20 4.61
C ALA A 244 -23.16 -20.44 3.92
N GLU A 245 -23.68 -20.99 2.83
CA GLU A 245 -24.72 -20.36 2.01
C GLU A 245 -26.11 -20.61 2.58
N THR A 246 -26.92 -19.57 2.72
CA THR A 246 -28.33 -19.72 3.06
C THR A 246 -29.09 -20.22 1.83
N LEU A 247 -29.87 -21.27 2.00
CA LEU A 247 -30.69 -21.79 0.91
C LEU A 247 -32.03 -21.04 0.87
N PRO A 248 -32.56 -20.69 -0.32
CA PRO A 248 -33.87 -20.06 -0.41
C PRO A 248 -34.97 -20.98 0.13
N ASP A 249 -35.87 -20.43 0.94
CA ASP A 249 -37.02 -21.14 1.53
C ASP A 249 -38.10 -21.53 0.49
N ALA A 250 -37.98 -21.03 -0.75
CA ALA A 250 -38.98 -21.21 -1.79
C ALA A 250 -39.16 -22.70 -2.18
N GLY A 251 -40.29 -23.27 -1.74
CA GLY A 251 -40.73 -24.60 -2.15
C GLY A 251 -40.17 -25.77 -1.33
N ARG A 252 -39.47 -25.50 -0.21
CA ARG A 252 -38.89 -26.55 0.65
C ARG A 252 -39.57 -26.57 2.01
N LYS A 253 -39.96 -27.77 2.50
CA LYS A 253 -40.27 -27.93 3.93
C LYS A 253 -38.96 -27.67 4.69
N SER A 254 -38.91 -26.56 5.42
CA SER A 254 -37.76 -26.24 6.27
C SER A 254 -37.49 -27.42 7.20
N ALA A 255 -36.29 -28.01 7.09
CA ALA A 255 -35.80 -28.99 8.05
C ALA A 255 -35.39 -28.34 9.39
N CYS A 256 -35.43 -27.00 9.45
CA CYS A 256 -34.96 -26.23 10.58
C CYS A 256 -36.10 -25.79 11.51
N PRO A 257 -35.88 -25.77 12.84
CA PRO A 257 -36.81 -25.19 13.79
C PRO A 257 -37.16 -23.73 13.44
N ALA A 258 -38.33 -23.27 13.91
CA ALA A 258 -38.75 -21.88 13.74
C ALA A 258 -37.68 -20.90 14.26
N GLY A 259 -37.44 -19.83 13.52
CA GLY A 259 -36.40 -18.84 13.81
C GLY A 259 -35.01 -19.18 13.27
N ARG A 260 -34.76 -20.42 12.83
CA ARG A 260 -33.46 -20.83 12.28
C ARG A 260 -33.47 -20.88 10.76
N LYS A 261 -32.32 -20.61 10.15
CA LYS A 261 -32.13 -20.69 8.70
C LYS A 261 -31.37 -21.94 8.28
N ALA A 262 -31.81 -22.57 7.20
CA ALA A 262 -31.08 -23.67 6.58
C ALA A 262 -29.86 -23.11 5.84
N VAL A 263 -28.68 -23.58 6.22
CA VAL A 263 -27.41 -23.22 5.60
C VAL A 263 -26.68 -24.47 5.09
N ARG A 264 -25.85 -24.30 4.07
CA ARG A 264 -25.01 -25.38 3.54
C ARG A 264 -23.57 -24.91 3.43
N ALA A 265 -22.64 -25.76 3.87
CA ALA A 265 -21.22 -25.50 3.69
C ALA A 265 -20.85 -25.63 2.21
N MET A 266 -20.25 -24.58 1.66
CA MET A 266 -19.85 -24.42 0.28
C MET A 266 -18.36 -24.07 0.20
N ALA A 267 -17.75 -24.39 -0.94
CA ALA A 267 -16.42 -23.93 -1.30
C ALA A 267 -16.45 -23.34 -2.70
N LEU A 268 -15.92 -22.13 -2.84
CA LEU A 268 -15.62 -21.50 -4.12
C LEU A 268 -14.13 -21.66 -4.42
N GLU A 269 -13.81 -22.35 -5.51
CA GLU A 269 -12.44 -22.43 -6.02
C GLU A 269 -12.06 -21.13 -6.72
N LEU A 270 -11.12 -20.35 -6.15
CA LEU A 270 -10.85 -18.97 -6.57
C LEU A 270 -10.33 -18.90 -8.01
N THR A 271 -9.47 -19.84 -8.40
CA THR A 271 -8.89 -19.89 -9.75
C THR A 271 -9.95 -20.14 -10.83
N SER A 272 -10.91 -21.01 -10.55
CA SER A 272 -11.91 -21.45 -11.54
C SER A 272 -13.25 -20.71 -11.44
N GLY A 273 -13.51 -20.04 -10.32
CA GLY A 273 -14.79 -19.43 -10.01
C GLY A 273 -15.93 -20.43 -9.83
N LYS A 274 -15.63 -21.71 -9.57
CA LYS A 274 -16.64 -22.76 -9.40
C LYS A 274 -16.95 -23.01 -7.93
N SER A 275 -18.23 -22.90 -7.58
CA SER A 275 -18.73 -23.26 -6.26
C SER A 275 -19.21 -24.71 -6.23
N ALA A 276 -18.97 -25.39 -5.11
CA ALA A 276 -19.47 -26.73 -4.84
C ALA A 276 -19.85 -26.88 -3.37
N ALA A 277 -20.84 -27.74 -3.09
CA ALA A 277 -21.15 -28.14 -1.73
C ALA A 277 -20.03 -29.00 -1.16
N VAL A 278 -19.59 -28.69 0.06
CA VAL A 278 -18.54 -29.42 0.79
C VAL A 278 -19.05 -30.05 2.08
N GLY A 279 -20.31 -29.79 2.44
CA GLY A 279 -20.94 -30.36 3.63
C GLY A 279 -22.44 -30.54 3.47
N LYS A 280 -23.04 -31.14 4.50
CA LYS A 280 -24.49 -31.30 4.61
C LYS A 280 -25.12 -29.98 5.05
N GLU A 281 -26.43 -29.91 4.84
CA GLU A 281 -27.26 -28.81 5.33
C GLU A 281 -27.38 -28.86 6.85
N THR A 282 -27.28 -27.71 7.49
CA THR A 282 -27.42 -27.51 8.94
C THR A 282 -28.32 -26.30 9.21
N CYS A 283 -28.68 -26.08 10.48
CA CYS A 283 -29.52 -24.96 10.88
C CYS A 283 -28.69 -23.92 11.63
N TRP A 284 -28.58 -22.72 11.08
CA TRP A 284 -27.97 -21.56 11.72
C TRP A 284 -29.01 -20.87 12.64
N PRO A 285 -28.62 -20.47 13.87
CA PRO A 285 -29.53 -19.96 14.89
C PRO A 285 -30.32 -18.71 14.51
#